data_AF-A0A1B7KMQ9-F1
#
_entry.id   AF-A0A1B7KMQ9-F1
#
_cell.length_a   1.000
_cell.length_b   1.000
_cell.length_c   1.000
_cell.angle_alpha   90.00
_cell.angle_beta   90.00
_cell.angle_gamma   90.00
#
_symmetry.space_group_name_H-M   'P 1'
#
loop_
_entity.id
_entity.type
_entity.pdbx_description
1 polymer ?
#
loop_
_entity_poly.entity_id
_entity_poly.type
_entity_poly.pdbx_seq_one_letter_code
_entity_poly.pdbx_strand_id
1 'polypeptide(L)'
;MKDNTFLHVQELGFLDDAFCCVEYIHDALVNNDYASAKIKISELQFLIEKLQEIEMKKARRAQLMEIINEMRKRGIQIDFVSRLQ
;
A
#
# COMPACT_ATOMS: atom_id res chain seq x y z
N MET A 1 -10.98 8.37 11.02
CA MET A 1 -9.69 9.03 10.71
C MET A 1 -8.47 8.14 10.94
N LYS A 2 -8.44 7.31 11.99
CA LYS A 2 -7.26 6.50 12.37
C LYS A 2 -6.79 5.52 11.30
N ASP A 3 -7.71 4.89 10.57
CA ASP A 3 -7.36 3.87 9.57
C ASP A 3 -6.64 4.43 8.33
N ASN A 4 -6.94 5.68 7.95
CA ASN A 4 -6.29 6.29 6.79
C ASN A 4 -4.85 6.71 7.10
N THR A 5 -4.65 7.22 8.31
CA THR A 5 -3.31 7.53 8.83
C THR A 5 -2.49 6.26 8.99
N PHE A 6 -3.09 5.17 9.50
CA PHE A 6 -2.41 3.89 9.65
C PHE A 6 -2.00 3.26 8.30
N LEU A 7 -2.90 3.29 7.31
CA LEU A 7 -2.60 2.80 5.96
C LEU A 7 -1.48 3.60 5.29
N HIS A 8 -1.46 4.92 5.49
CA HIS A 8 -0.42 5.80 4.96
C HIS A 8 0.94 5.57 5.63
N VAL A 9 0.96 5.38 6.96
CA VAL A 9 2.20 5.05 7.68
C VAL A 9 2.75 3.69 7.24
N GLN A 10 1.90 2.68 7.04
CA GLN A 10 2.34 1.40 6.49
C GLN A 10 2.94 1.53 5.09
N GLU A 11 2.30 2.29 4.21
CA GLU A 11 2.79 2.53 2.86
C GLU A 11 4.19 3.17 2.86
N LEU A 12 4.41 4.17 3.71
CA LEU A 12 5.72 4.80 3.88
C LEU A 12 6.76 3.80 4.38
N GLY A 13 6.43 2.97 5.36
CA GLY A 13 7.32 1.93 5.86
C GLY A 13 7.73 0.94 4.75
N PHE A 14 6.77 0.46 3.95
CA PHE A 14 7.09 -0.43 2.83
C PHE A 14 7.92 0.24 1.73
N LEU A 15 7.71 1.54 1.48
CA LEU A 15 8.54 2.29 0.54
C LEU A 15 9.98 2.43 1.03
N ASP A 16 10.17 2.80 2.30
CA ASP A 16 11.50 2.92 2.92
C ASP A 16 12.25 1.58 2.85
N ASP A 17 11.58 0.48 3.21
CA ASP A 17 12.14 -0.88 3.13
C ASP A 17 12.48 -1.28 1.68
N ALA A 18 11.64 -0.90 0.71
CA ALA A 18 11.87 -1.20 -0.71
C ALA A 18 13.09 -0.44 -1.25
N PHE A 19 13.27 0.84 -0.87
CA PHE A 19 14.46 1.60 -1.23
C PHE A 19 15.72 0.99 -0.64
N CYS A 20 15.67 0.57 0.63
CA CYS A 20 16.78 -0.15 1.25
C CYS A 20 17.11 -1.42 0.46
N CYS A 21 16.11 -2.21 0.04
CA CYS A 21 16.35 -3.41 -0.77
C CYS A 21 17.07 -3.08 -2.09
N VAL A 22 16.69 -2.00 -2.78
CA VAL A 22 17.34 -1.56 -4.02
C VAL A 22 18.81 -1.20 -3.78
N GLU A 23 19.10 -0.46 -2.71
CA GLU A 23 20.48 -0.10 -2.34
C GLU A 23 21.33 -1.34 -2.06
N TYR A 24 20.79 -2.29 -1.27
CA TYR A 24 21.48 -3.55 -0.99
C TYR A 24 21.68 -4.42 -2.24
N ILE A 25 20.71 -4.46 -3.15
CA ILE A 25 20.87 -5.20 -4.43
C ILE A 25 22.01 -4.60 -5.22
N HIS A 26 22.07 -3.27 -5.34
CA HIS A 26 23.15 -2.59 -6.05
C HIS A 26 24.52 -2.93 -5.44
N ASP A 27 24.68 -2.80 -4.12
CA ASP A 27 25.92 -3.12 -3.43
C ASP A 27 26.32 -4.60 -3.61
N ALA A 28 25.36 -5.52 -3.47
CA ALA A 28 25.59 -6.95 -3.68
C ALA A 28 26.05 -7.26 -5.12
N LEU A 29 25.50 -6.59 -6.13
CA LEU A 29 25.92 -6.74 -7.52
C LEU A 29 27.34 -6.23 -7.76
N VAL A 30 27.71 -5.06 -7.21
CA VAL A 30 29.07 -4.51 -7.30
C VAL A 30 30.10 -5.45 -6.67
N ASN A 31 29.72 -6.11 -5.57
CA ASN A 31 30.58 -7.04 -4.83
C ASN A 31 30.52 -8.49 -5.35
N ASN A 32 29.78 -8.78 -6.44
CA ASN A 32 29.54 -10.12 -6.97
C ASN A 32 28.86 -11.10 -5.96
N ASP A 33 28.18 -10.57 -4.95
CA ASP A 33 27.37 -11.37 -4.01
C ASP A 33 25.97 -11.62 -4.57
N TYR A 34 25.91 -12.51 -5.55
CA TYR A 34 24.65 -12.87 -6.21
C TYR A 34 23.69 -13.62 -5.28
N ALA A 35 24.16 -14.21 -4.19
CA ALA A 35 23.30 -14.91 -3.23
C ALA A 35 22.47 -13.89 -2.44
N SER A 36 23.13 -12.86 -1.88
CA SER A 36 22.44 -11.77 -1.19
C SER A 36 21.54 -10.97 -2.12
N ALA A 37 21.99 -10.71 -3.36
CA ALA A 37 21.17 -10.02 -4.36
C ALA A 37 19.84 -10.76 -4.62
N LYS A 38 19.87 -12.09 -4.76
CA LYS A 38 18.65 -12.90 -4.97
C LYS A 38 17.69 -12.80 -3.80
N ILE A 39 18.20 -12.86 -2.56
CA ILE A 39 17.38 -12.72 -1.35
C ILE A 39 16.68 -11.37 -1.34
N LYS A 40 17.43 -10.29 -1.59
CA LYS A 40 16.89 -8.92 -1.58
C LYS A 40 15.92 -8.65 -2.72
N ILE A 41 16.10 -9.28 -3.88
CA ILE A 41 15.11 -9.22 -4.97
C ILE A 41 13.79 -9.87 -4.55
N SER A 42 13.82 -11.03 -3.90
CA SER A 42 12.58 -11.68 -3.41
C SER A 42 11.87 -10.85 -2.33
N GLU A 43 12.63 -10.21 -1.45
CA GLU A 43 12.10 -9.28 -0.46
C GLU A 43 11.45 -8.06 -1.13
N LEU A 44 12.11 -7.48 -2.14
CA LEU A 44 11.56 -6.38 -2.92
C LEU A 44 10.27 -6.75 -3.64
N GLN A 45 10.18 -7.96 -4.22
CA GLN A 45 8.96 -8.46 -4.86
C GLN A 45 7.79 -8.50 -3.86
N PHE A 46 8.03 -9.03 -2.66
CA PHE A 46 7.02 -9.06 -1.60
C PHE A 46 6.56 -7.65 -1.20
N LEU A 47 7.48 -6.70 -1.05
CA LEU A 47 7.15 -5.31 -0.71
C LEU A 47 6.31 -4.64 -1.82
N ILE A 48 6.63 -4.89 -3.09
CA ILE A 48 5.84 -4.41 -4.23
C ILE A 48 4.41 -4.95 -4.19
N GLU A 49 4.22 -6.25 -3.90
CA GLU A 49 2.89 -6.84 -3.74
C GLU A 49 2.10 -6.14 -2.62
N LYS A 50 2.73 -5.82 -1.49
CA LYS A 50 2.08 -5.10 -0.39
C LYS A 50 1.69 -3.68 -0.76
N LEU A 51 2.53 -2.96 -1.51
CA LEU A 51 2.21 -1.64 -2.01
C LEU A 51 1.01 -1.68 -2.97
N GLN A 52 0.97 -2.67 -3.87
CA GLN A 52 -0.18 -2.88 -4.77
C GLN A 52 -1.47 -3.21 -4.01
N GLU A 53 -1.41 -4.03 -2.97
CA GLU A 53 -2.56 -4.30 -2.09
C GLU A 53 -3.11 -3.01 -1.45
N ILE A 54 -2.23 -2.08 -1.06
CA ILE A 54 -2.60 -0.77 -0.50
C ILE A 54 -3.29 0.09 -1.57
N GLU A 55 -2.72 0.19 -2.77
CA GLU A 55 -3.34 0.92 -3.89
C GLU A 55 -4.74 0.39 -4.22
N MET A 56 -4.91 -0.93 -4.28
CA MET A 56 -6.21 -1.57 -4.48
C MET A 56 -7.21 -1.24 -3.36
N LYS A 57 -6.76 -1.18 -2.10
CA LYS A 57 -7.62 -0.78 -0.97
C LYS A 57 -8.05 0.68 -1.09
N LYS A 58 -7.14 1.58 -1.48
CA LYS A 58 -7.44 3.00 -1.73
C LYS A 58 -8.45 3.16 -2.86
N ALA A 59 -8.25 2.47 -3.98
CA ALA A 59 -9.16 2.50 -5.13
C ALA A 59 -10.58 2.00 -4.75
N ARG A 60 -10.68 0.85 -4.07
CA ARG A 60 -11.97 0.33 -3.59
C ARG A 60 -12.69 1.30 -2.65
N ARG A 61 -11.95 1.98 -1.77
CA ARG A 61 -12.53 2.98 -0.86
C ARG A 61 -13.05 4.20 -1.61
N ALA A 62 -12.33 4.66 -2.64
CA ALA A 62 -12.78 5.77 -3.48
C ALA A 62 -14.09 5.42 -4.21
N GLN A 63 -14.17 4.23 -4.81
CA GLN A 63 -15.39 3.72 -5.47
C GLN A 63 -16.57 3.64 -4.49
N LEU A 64 -16.34 3.11 -3.27
CA LEU A 64 -17.39 3.04 -2.26
C LEU A 64 -17.89 4.43 -1.86
N MET A 65 -17.00 5.41 -1.71
CA MET A 65 -17.39 6.78 -1.38
C MET A 65 -18.18 7.46 -2.49
N GLU A 66 -17.86 7.17 -3.75
CA GLU A 66 -18.64 7.63 -4.90
C GLU A 66 -20.07 7.08 -4.84
N ILE A 67 -20.23 5.77 -4.63
CA ILE A 67 -21.55 5.12 -4.48
C ILE A 67 -22.32 5.74 -3.30
N ILE A 68 -21.68 5.93 -2.15
CA ILE A 68 -22.31 6.54 -0.96
C ILE A 68 -22.81 7.95 -1.30
N ASN A 69 -22.02 8.75 -2.02
CA ASN A 69 -22.39 10.09 -2.42
C ASN A 69 -23.59 10.09 -3.38
N GLU A 70 -23.66 9.15 -4.31
CA GLU A 70 -24.83 8.98 -5.19
C GLU A 70 -26.09 8.62 -4.41
N MET A 71 -25.99 7.68 -3.47
CA MET A 71 -27.12 7.26 -2.64
C MET A 71 -27.61 8.41 -1.75
N ARG A 72 -26.70 9.20 -1.18
CA ARG A 72 -27.04 10.42 -0.44
C ARG A 72 -27.78 11.45 -1.29
N LYS A 73 -27.36 11.67 -2.54
CA LYS A 73 -28.07 12.56 -3.48
C LYS A 73 -29.51 12.10 -3.75
N ARG A 74 -29.76 10.79 -3.67
CA ARG A 74 -31.09 10.18 -3.81
C ARG A 74 -31.91 10.16 -2.51
N GLY A 75 -31.39 10.77 -1.43
CA GLY A 75 -32.05 10.80 -0.12
C GLY A 75 -31.94 9.50 0.67
N ILE A 76 -31.10 8.55 0.23
CA ILE A 76 -30.91 7.25 0.90
C ILE A 76 -29.81 7.42 1.96
N GLN A 77 -30.18 7.19 3.24
CA GLN A 77 -29.21 7.12 4.33
C GLN A 77 -28.59 5.72 4.40
N ILE A 78 -27.28 5.67 4.63
CA ILE A 78 -26.52 4.43 4.76
C ILE A 78 -25.90 4.38 6.16
N ASP A 79 -26.41 3.50 7.02
CA ASP A 79 -26.10 3.47 8.46
C ASP A 79 -24.64 3.19 8.77
N PHE A 80 -23.95 2.37 7.97
CA PHE A 80 -22.55 2.02 8.22
C PHE A 80 -21.54 3.13 7.87
N VAL A 81 -21.96 4.20 7.18
CA VAL A 81 -21.08 5.34 6.85
C VAL A 81 -20.64 6.09 8.10
N SER A 82 -21.47 6.08 9.15
CA SER A 82 -21.13 6.64 10.47
C SER A 82 -19.89 5.98 11.11
N ARG A 83 -19.55 4.75 10.70
CA ARG A 83 -18.40 3.98 11.20
C ARG A 83 -17.13 4.16 10.35
N LEU A 84 -17.24 4.80 9.18
CA LEU A 84 -16.12 5.04 8.25
C LEU A 84 -15.38 6.37 8.51
N GLN A 85 -15.86 7.18 9.47
CA GLN A 85 -15.36 8.54 9.75
C GLN A 85 -14.08 8.59 10.60
#